data_AF-A0A2V9FKT2-F1
#
_entry.id   AF-A0A2V9FKT2-F1
#
_cell.length_a   1.000
_cell.length_b   1.000
_cell.length_c   1.000
_cell.angle_alpha   90.00
_cell.angle_beta   90.00
_cell.angle_gamma   90.00
#
_symmetry.space_group_name_H-M   'P 1'
#
loop_
_entity.id
_entity.type
_entity.pdbx_description
1 polymer ?
#
loop_
_entity_poly.entity_id
_entity_poly.type
_entity_poly.pdbx_seq_one_letter_code
_entity_poly.pdbx_strand_id
1 'polypeptide(L)' 'MKHKCPICKAATDSAVHTDFPFCSERCRERDLGNWASEEYVVSEPVFNEDDIAAGEGNTIVPDLDNDLDNPNDAEH' A
#
# COMPACT_ATOMS: atom_id res chain seq x y z
N MET A 1 15.74 12.51 8.60
CA MET A 1 15.94 11.21 7.89
C MET A 1 16.33 11.56 6.46
N LYS A 2 17.37 10.92 5.91
CA LYS A 2 17.81 11.19 4.53
C LYS A 2 17.33 10.09 3.59
N HIS A 3 16.86 10.47 2.41
CA HIS A 3 16.35 9.55 1.38
C HIS A 3 16.68 10.08 -0.03
N LYS A 4 16.28 9.34 -1.06
CA LYS A 4 16.24 9.82 -2.45
C LYS A 4 14.80 10.04 -2.87
N CYS A 5 14.50 11.15 -3.55
CA CYS A 5 13.20 11.40 -4.14
C CYS A 5 12.83 10.25 -5.08
N PRO A 6 11.67 9.59 -4.91
CA PRO A 6 11.31 8.42 -5.72
C PRO A 6 11.13 8.78 -7.21
N ILE A 7 10.76 10.04 -7.51
CA ILE A 7 10.49 10.52 -8.87
C ILE A 7 11.77 10.91 -9.63
N CYS A 8 12.63 11.75 -9.06
CA CYS A 8 13.79 12.31 -9.77
C CYS A 8 15.14 11.88 -9.18
N LYS A 9 15.14 11.10 -8.10
CA LYS A 9 16.33 10.57 -7.40
C LYS A 9 17.24 11.62 -6.72
N ALA A 10 16.83 12.88 -6.68
CA ALA A 10 17.51 13.92 -5.90
C ALA A 10 17.56 13.55 -4.39
N ALA A 11 18.61 13.97 -3.68
CA ALA A 11 18.71 13.73 -2.24
C ALA A 11 17.66 14.55 -1.48
N THR A 12 17.01 13.93 -0.50
CA THR A 12 15.99 14.56 0.35
C THR A 12 16.31 14.36 1.83
N ASP A 13 15.87 15.30 2.66
CA ASP A 13 16.00 15.26 4.11
C ASP A 13 14.69 15.72 4.75
N SER A 14 14.12 14.88 5.62
CA SER A 14 12.86 15.13 6.31
C SER A 14 12.88 16.36 7.22
N ALA A 15 14.06 16.87 7.61
CA ALA A 15 14.18 18.08 8.41
C ALA A 15 14.11 19.38 7.58
N VAL A 16 14.33 19.30 6.26
CA VAL A 16 14.47 20.47 5.39
C VAL A 16 13.39 20.51 4.31
N HIS A 17 12.98 19.35 3.78
CA HIS A 17 12.04 19.27 2.67
C HIS A 17 10.63 19.06 3.22
N THR A 18 9.77 20.07 3.04
CA THR A 18 8.34 20.01 3.46
C THR A 18 7.59 18.88 2.78
N ASP A 19 7.94 18.56 1.53
CA ASP A 19 7.32 17.50 0.73
C ASP A 19 8.01 16.14 0.89
N PHE A 20 8.84 15.94 1.92
CA PHE A 20 9.52 14.67 2.15
C PHE A 20 8.51 13.49 2.10
N PRO A 21 8.75 12.41 1.32
CA PRO A 21 10.04 11.97 0.78
C PRO A 21 10.46 12.58 -0.57
N PHE A 22 9.66 13.47 -1.15
CA PHE A 22 9.92 14.14 -2.41
C PHE A 22 10.84 15.36 -2.23
N CYS A 23 11.51 15.77 -3.30
CA CYS A 23 12.37 16.97 -3.27
C CYS A 23 11.58 18.28 -3.40
N SER A 24 10.34 18.21 -3.88
CA SER A 24 9.44 19.35 -4.07
C SER A 24 8.02 18.90 -4.36
N GLU A 25 7.06 19.82 -4.20
CA GLU A 25 5.65 19.69 -4.58
C GLU A 25 5.47 19.12 -5.99
N ARG A 26 6.23 19.61 -6.99
CA ARG A 26 6.18 19.09 -8.36
C ARG A 26 6.40 17.58 -8.44
N CYS A 27 7.32 17.03 -7.63
CA CYS A 27 7.56 15.59 -7.61
C CYS A 27 6.45 14.83 -6.88
N ARG A 28 5.85 15.41 -5.84
CA ARG A 28 4.68 14.84 -5.15
C ARG A 28 3.49 14.73 -6.11
N GLU A 29 3.19 15.80 -6.84
CA GLU A 29 2.08 15.82 -7.81
C GLU A 29 2.30 14.86 -8.97
N ARG A 30 3.55 14.73 -9.46
CA ARG A 30 3.87 13.77 -10.51
C ARG A 30 3.67 12.33 -10.03
N ASP A 31 4.08 12.01 -8.80
CA ASP A 31 3.84 10.69 -8.23
C ASP A 31 2.34 10.40 -8.15
N LEU A 32 1.55 11.36 -7.67
CA LEU A 32 0.09 11.25 -7.65
C LEU A 32 -0.48 11.04 -9.07
N GLY A 33 0.06 11.74 -10.07
CA GLY A 33 -0.31 11.56 -11.47
C GLY A 33 -0.02 10.15 -11.99
N ASN A 34 1.13 9.58 -11.63
CA ASN A 34 1.48 8.19 -11.98
C ASN A 34 0.50 7.18 -11.35
N TRP A 35 0.11 7.40 -10.09
CA TRP A 35 -0.94 6.60 -9.44
C TRP A 35 -2.28 6.73 -10.14
N ALA A 36 -2.72 7.96 -10.40
CA ALA A 36 -4.01 8.23 -11.03
C ALA A 36 -4.09 7.70 -12.48
N SER A 37 -2.95 7.57 -13.15
CA SER A 37 -2.85 7.08 -14.54
C SER A 37 -2.50 5.60 -14.62
N GLU A 38 -2.54 4.87 -13.49
CA GLU A 38 -2.22 3.45 -13.41
C GLU A 38 -0.83 3.09 -13.96
N GLU A 39 0.15 4.00 -13.87
CA GLU A 39 1.52 3.73 -14.36
C GLU A 39 2.28 2.76 -13.43
N TYR A 40 1.87 2.67 -12.16
CA TYR A 40 2.44 1.74 -11.20
C TYR A 40 1.71 0.40 -11.25
N VAL A 41 2.19 -0.49 -12.11
CA VAL A 41 1.63 -1.84 -12.32
C VAL A 41 2.51 -2.90 -11.66
N VAL A 42 1.90 -3.81 -10.91
CA VAL A 42 2.56 -5.04 -10.44
C VAL A 42 2.48 -6.07 -11.57
N SER A 43 3.64 -6.56 -12.03
CA SER A 43 3.75 -7.34 -13.27
C SER A 43 3.11 -8.73 -13.21
N GLU A 44 2.94 -9.29 -12.01
CA GLU A 44 2.41 -10.64 -11.81
C GLU A 44 1.47 -10.65 -10.60
N PRO A 45 0.40 -11.46 -10.62
CA PRO A 45 -0.44 -11.67 -9.46
C PRO A 45 0.37 -12.37 -8.35
N VAL A 46 0.10 -12.01 -7.09
CA VAL A 46 0.79 -12.59 -5.92
C VAL A 46 0.44 -14.07 -5.72
N PHE A 47 -0.70 -14.49 -6.26
CA PHE A 47 -1.20 -15.85 -6.19
C PHE A 47 -1.55 -16.33 -7.59
N ASN A 48 -1.21 -17.58 -7.88
CA ASN A 48 -1.61 -18.23 -9.11
C ASN A 48 -3.06 -18.74 -8.94
N GLU A 49 -3.72 -19.06 -10.06
CA GLU A 49 -5.08 -19.62 -10.04
C GLU A 49 -5.20 -20.88 -9.17
N ASP A 50 -4.15 -21.71 -9.15
CA ASP A 50 -4.06 -22.90 -8.31
C ASP A 50 -3.97 -22.56 -6.81
N ASP A 51 -3.24 -21.49 -6.44
CA ASP A 51 -3.08 -21.05 -5.04
C ASP A 51 -4.39 -20.50 -4.46
N ILE A 52 -5.19 -19.83 -5.30
CA ILE A 52 -6.53 -19.33 -4.92
C ILE A 52 -7.53 -20.49 -4.80
N ALA A 53 -7.43 -21.49 -5.67
CA ALA A 53 -8.32 -22.65 -5.67
C ALA A 53 -8.10 -23.60 -4.49
N ALA A 54 -6.88 -23.66 -3.94
CA ALA A 54 -6.51 -24.60 -2.90
C ALA A 54 -6.83 -24.11 -1.47
N GLY A 55 -7.22 -22.85 -1.26
CA GLY A 55 -7.63 -22.33 0.06
C GLY A 55 -6.55 -22.43 1.15
N GLU A 56 -5.31 -22.73 0.80
CA GLU A 56 -4.17 -22.82 1.71
C GLU A 56 -3.53 -21.45 1.86
N GLY A 57 -4.27 -20.59 2.56
CA GLY A 57 -3.86 -19.24 2.88
C GLY A 57 -2.79 -19.19 3.96
N ASN A 58 -1.55 -18.89 3.60
CA ASN A 58 -0.70 -18.07 4.48
C ASN A 58 -1.10 -16.58 4.34
N THR A 59 -2.40 -16.33 4.29
CA THR A 59 -2.96 -15.03 4.00
C THR A 59 -2.73 -14.14 5.22
N ILE A 60 -1.96 -13.06 5.05
CA ILE A 60 -2.08 -11.89 5.94
C ILE A 60 -3.35 -11.15 5.49
N VAL A 61 -4.51 -11.81 5.61
CA VAL A 61 -5.76 -11.07 5.79
C VAL A 61 -5.80 -10.76 7.27
N PRO A 62 -5.87 -9.49 7.70
CA PRO A 62 -6.42 -9.22 9.01
C PRO A 62 -7.82 -9.86 8.99
N ASP A 63 -8.08 -10.76 9.93
CA ASP A 63 -9.39 -11.36 10.14
C ASP A 63 -10.42 -10.24 10.37
N LEU A 64 -11.02 -9.72 9.30
CA LEU A 64 -12.05 -8.68 9.34
C LEU A 64 -13.47 -9.27 9.50
N ASP A 65 -13.58 -10.60 9.61
CA ASP A 65 -14.86 -11.29 9.66
C ASP A 65 -15.21 -11.85 11.05
N ASN A 66 -14.47 -11.50 12.11
CA ASN A 66 -14.68 -12.15 13.42
C ASN A 66 -15.34 -11.31 14.52
N ASP A 67 -15.77 -10.07 14.28
CA ASP A 67 -16.49 -9.30 15.31
C ASP A 67 -17.53 -8.32 14.71
N LEU A 68 -18.69 -8.84 14.30
CA LEU A 68 -19.93 -8.06 14.26
C LEU A 68 -21.04 -8.87 14.94
N ASP A 69 -21.18 -8.62 16.24
CA ASP A 69 -22.33 -8.85 17.11
C ASP A 69 -23.43 -9.77 16.53
N ASN A 70 -23.38 -11.07 16.86
CA ASN A 70 -24.55 -11.92 16.74
C ASN A 70 -25.48 -11.63 17.92
N PRO A 71 -26.64 -10.97 17.72
CA PRO A 71 -27.55 -10.59 18.81
C PRO A 71 -28.29 -11.80 19.43
N ASN A 72 -27.97 -13.03 19.03
CA ASN A 72 -28.59 -14.25 19.51
C ASN A 72 -27.65 -15.15 20.34
N ASP A 73 -26.42 -14.72 20.64
CA ASP A 73 -25.58 -15.45 21.59
C ASP A 73 -25.99 -15.06 23.02
N ALA A 74 -27.06 -15.70 23.48
CA ALA A 74 -27.40 -15.74 24.89
C ALA A 74 -26.43 -16.70 25.59
N GLU A 75 -25.27 -16.21 26.04
CA GLU A 75 -24.63 -16.52 27.33
C GLU A 75 -23.22 -15.93 27.42
N HIS A 76 -23.10 -14.87 28.24
CA HIS A 76 -21.92 -14.21 28.81
C HIS A 76 -20.98 -13.41 27.90
#